data_AF-A0A816RU11-F1
#
_entry.id   AF-A0A816RU11-F1
#
_cell.length_a   1.000
_cell.length_b   1.000
_cell.length_c   1.000
_cell.angle_alpha   90.00
_cell.angle_beta   90.00
_cell.angle_gamma   90.00
#
_symmetry.space_group_name_H-M   'P 1'
#
loop_
_entity.id
_entity.type
_entity.pdbx_description
1 polymer ?
#
loop_
_entity_poly.entity_id
_entity_poly.type
_entity_poly.pdbx_seq_one_letter_code
_entity_poly.pdbx_strand_id
1 'polypeptide(L)'
;MASIQLVTDYLQAIDDRTIITRSIGKDNITQLDAKNCIALLQKHFLKEKNKDYVTWTQLSIFISVYESLFDGFSQCGHFIVEIMQEVNNTQLRINILQTLLQSSDQFTSLSVESVRKNQRSTNEDPVAFSDAIVRWDKSEPFTVVFSDSHDPLFVYKTVDSVSQSLINEFNIFNQVLAEDRLPQQNLLPDYNKLTHAEFFLKLASLSKKYYSKSICPTCFTQFENDIFKWTNCPTNDVLCDPRCGKTALIKFLCQQILDDELAIFRIHAANECSKINSNKRLWVFLDEFNTTPSIGLFKEITCERTLLGEPLPKNLVILGACNPQRRKNPKATFDNDIGIKKDRYETQRLAHIVGSISLLYTVVSIPETMLEYVCDYGYLDPETETKYVRAMLHSCEKLKSDSSWFEKTAVLIKISQQFFREYEDASSVSLRDVARFCRLYNWFLKSICTRELTYSIVPLWLLFHSAISFV
;
A
#
# COMPACT_ATOMS: atom_id res chain seq x y z
N MET A 1 15.47 25.40 0.12
CA MET A 1 15.59 26.39 1.22
C MET A 1 14.25 26.74 1.83
N ALA A 2 13.22 27.11 1.05
CA ALA A 2 11.89 27.40 1.60
C ALA A 2 11.29 26.25 2.42
N SER A 3 11.37 25.00 1.93
CA SER A 3 10.90 23.79 2.62
C SER A 3 11.59 23.59 3.97
N ILE A 4 12.91 23.80 4.02
CA ILE A 4 13.68 23.70 5.28
C ILE A 4 13.19 24.76 6.26
N GLN A 5 13.03 26.01 5.82
CA GLN A 5 12.58 27.11 6.67
C GLN A 5 11.19 26.83 7.27
N LEU A 6 10.23 26.40 6.45
CA LEU A 6 8.88 26.04 6.92
C LEU A 6 8.94 24.94 7.99
N VAL A 7 9.65 23.85 7.70
CA VAL A 7 9.79 22.73 8.63
C VAL A 7 10.44 23.19 9.93
N THR A 8 11.54 23.95 9.86
CA THR A 8 12.25 24.37 11.07
C THR A 8 11.48 25.41 11.89
N ASP A 9 10.71 26.30 11.28
CA ASP A 9 9.84 27.24 12.01
C ASP A 9 8.74 26.49 12.76
N TYR A 10 8.15 25.46 12.14
CA TYR A 10 7.22 24.56 12.82
C TYR A 10 7.88 23.80 13.98
N LEU A 11 9.07 23.22 13.77
CA LEU A 11 9.80 22.50 14.83
C LEU A 11 10.12 23.42 16.02
N GLN A 12 10.56 24.64 15.75
CA GLN A 12 10.82 25.66 16.78
C GLN A 12 9.52 26.02 17.52
N ALA A 13 8.43 26.24 16.80
CA ALA A 13 7.15 26.60 17.41
C ALA A 13 6.52 25.47 18.24
N ILE A 14 6.78 24.21 17.88
CA ILE A 14 6.40 23.03 18.68
C ILE A 14 7.24 22.98 19.95
N ASP A 15 8.55 23.18 19.85
CA ASP A 15 9.46 23.19 21.00
C ASP A 15 9.12 24.31 22.00
N ASP A 16 8.84 25.50 21.50
CA ASP A 16 8.49 26.67 22.31
C ASP A 16 7.01 26.69 22.73
N ARG A 17 6.23 25.70 22.27
CA ARG A 17 4.76 25.62 22.41
C ARG A 17 4.00 26.82 21.84
N THR A 18 4.65 27.69 21.07
CA THR A 18 4.02 28.85 20.44
C THR A 18 3.04 28.45 19.34
N ILE A 19 3.14 27.23 18.82
CA ILE A 19 2.19 26.68 17.83
C ILE A 19 0.75 26.63 18.35
N ILE A 20 0.51 26.75 19.66
CA ILE A 20 -0.83 26.83 20.25
C ILE A 20 -1.51 28.15 19.86
N THR A 21 -0.77 29.26 19.88
CA THR A 21 -1.29 30.62 19.69
C THR A 21 -0.85 31.27 18.38
N ARG A 22 0.12 30.68 17.68
CA ARG A 22 0.68 31.17 16.41
C ARG A 22 0.20 30.32 15.23
N SER A 23 -0.21 30.99 14.15
CA SER A 23 -0.42 30.38 12.84
C SER A 23 0.84 30.53 11.99
N ILE A 24 1.31 29.43 11.42
CA ILE A 24 2.48 29.39 10.54
C ILE A 24 2.02 28.86 9.19
N GLY A 25 2.31 29.57 8.12
CA GLY A 25 2.04 29.21 6.74
C GLY A 25 3.17 29.72 5.86
N LYS A 26 3.14 29.39 4.56
CA LYS A 26 4.23 29.72 3.63
C LYS A 26 4.54 31.22 3.52
N ASP A 27 3.54 32.07 3.76
CA ASP A 27 3.65 33.52 3.59
C ASP A 27 4.13 34.26 4.86
N ASN A 28 4.16 33.60 6.03
CA ASN A 28 4.48 34.24 7.31
C ASN A 28 5.54 33.48 8.15
N ILE A 29 6.42 32.74 7.47
CA ILE A 29 7.51 31.98 8.08
C ILE A 29 8.52 32.91 8.77
N THR A 30 8.91 32.58 10.01
CA THR A 30 10.06 33.20 10.66
C THR A 30 11.35 32.60 10.10
N GLN A 31 12.18 33.42 9.46
CA GLN A 31 13.46 32.93 8.93
C GLN A 31 14.45 32.65 10.05
N LEU A 32 14.92 31.40 10.10
CA LEU A 32 15.96 30.95 11.01
C LEU A 32 17.32 30.93 10.29
N ASP A 33 18.39 31.19 11.02
CA ASP A 33 19.74 31.01 10.48
C ASP A 33 20.06 29.52 10.28
N ALA A 34 21.09 29.24 9.48
CA ALA A 34 21.48 27.87 9.16
C ALA A 34 21.84 27.05 10.42
N LYS A 35 22.42 27.68 11.45
CA LYS A 35 22.86 27.01 12.67
C LYS A 35 21.65 26.51 13.47
N ASN A 36 20.61 27.32 13.60
CA ASN A 36 19.37 26.98 14.29
C ASN A 36 18.57 25.93 13.49
N CYS A 37 18.49 26.08 12.16
CA CYS A 37 17.88 25.04 11.31
C CYS A 37 18.56 23.68 11.51
N ILE A 38 19.89 23.63 11.50
CA ILE A 38 20.65 22.40 11.72
C ILE A 38 20.38 21.82 13.11
N ALA A 39 20.39 22.66 14.15
CA ALA A 39 20.14 22.21 15.53
C ALA A 39 18.74 21.58 15.69
N LEU A 40 17.71 22.21 15.12
CA LEU A 40 16.33 21.70 15.15
C LEU A 40 16.20 20.38 14.38
N LEU A 41 16.74 20.30 13.17
CA LEU A 41 16.74 19.07 12.40
C LEU A 41 17.49 17.96 13.14
N GLN A 42 18.67 18.24 13.71
CA GLN A 42 19.41 17.25 14.50
C GLN A 42 18.60 16.76 15.71
N LYS A 43 17.90 17.65 16.41
CA LYS A 43 17.08 17.29 17.58
C LYS A 43 15.91 16.38 17.20
N HIS A 44 15.16 16.72 16.16
CA HIS A 44 13.91 16.04 15.82
C HIS A 44 14.09 14.85 14.88
N PHE A 45 15.03 14.90 13.93
CA PHE A 45 15.25 13.82 12.96
C PHE A 45 16.23 12.75 13.46
N LEU A 46 17.19 13.08 14.34
CA LEU A 46 18.18 12.10 14.83
C LEU A 46 17.84 11.50 16.21
N LYS A 47 16.68 11.84 16.79
CA LYS A 47 16.33 11.52 18.18
C LYS A 47 16.51 10.04 18.52
N GLU A 48 16.09 9.15 17.62
CA GLU A 48 16.12 7.69 17.81
C GLU A 48 17.03 7.00 16.78
N LYS A 49 17.81 7.79 16.02
CA LYS A 49 18.67 7.28 14.93
C LYS A 49 20.13 7.28 15.30
N ASN A 50 20.84 6.25 14.87
CA ASN A 50 22.28 6.23 14.90
C ASN A 50 22.87 7.10 13.78
N LYS A 51 23.58 8.17 14.15
CA LYS A 51 24.17 9.16 13.23
C LYS A 51 25.08 8.54 12.18
N ASP A 52 25.70 7.39 12.47
CA ASP A 52 26.62 6.70 11.57
C ASP A 52 25.93 6.00 10.39
N TYR A 53 24.61 5.84 10.46
CA TYR A 53 23.80 5.12 9.46
C TYR A 53 22.73 5.99 8.79
N VAL A 54 22.68 7.28 9.12
CA VAL A 54 21.73 8.24 8.57
C VAL A 54 22.23 8.77 7.22
N THR A 55 21.31 8.93 6.27
CA THR A 55 21.63 9.46 4.93
C THR A 55 20.94 10.79 4.64
N TRP A 56 21.47 11.49 3.65
CA TRP A 56 20.83 12.69 3.09
C TRP A 56 19.46 12.40 2.48
N THR A 57 19.26 11.18 1.96
CA THR A 57 17.98 10.77 1.39
C THR A 57 16.91 10.62 2.47
N GLN A 58 17.22 9.99 3.62
CA GLN A 58 16.31 9.96 4.77
C GLN A 58 15.95 11.37 5.26
N LEU A 59 16.92 12.29 5.31
CA LEU A 59 16.65 13.68 5.70
C LEU A 59 15.78 14.40 4.66
N SER A 60 16.02 14.15 3.37
CA SER A 60 15.21 14.70 2.28
C SER A 60 13.76 14.21 2.34
N ILE A 61 13.55 12.92 2.64
CA ILE A 61 12.21 12.34 2.83
C ILE A 61 11.54 13.00 4.04
N PHE A 62 12.23 13.11 5.17
CA PHE A 62 11.73 13.78 6.37
C PHE A 62 11.26 15.20 6.05
N ILE A 63 12.12 16.03 5.43
CA ILE A 63 11.78 17.42 5.09
C ILE A 63 10.59 17.47 4.13
N SER A 64 10.57 16.62 3.09
CA SER A 64 9.48 16.61 2.10
C SER A 64 8.13 16.20 2.71
N VAL A 65 8.12 15.21 3.60
CA VAL A 65 6.91 14.75 4.29
C VAL A 65 6.38 15.84 5.21
N TYR A 66 7.25 16.39 6.07
CA TYR A 66 6.81 17.42 7.03
C TYR A 66 6.51 18.76 6.39
N GLU A 67 7.14 19.12 5.27
CA GLU A 67 6.73 20.28 4.48
C GLU A 67 5.27 20.12 4.03
N SER A 68 4.91 18.98 3.44
CA SER A 68 3.55 18.72 2.97
C SER A 68 2.54 18.65 4.12
N LEU A 69 2.90 18.01 5.23
CA LEU A 69 2.03 17.89 6.40
C LEU A 69 1.78 19.25 7.05
N PHE A 70 2.83 20.05 7.26
CA PHE A 70 2.71 21.36 7.91
C PHE A 70 1.99 22.37 7.02
N ASP A 71 2.25 22.34 5.70
CA ASP A 71 1.51 23.15 4.75
C ASP A 71 0.01 22.83 4.76
N GLY A 72 -0.37 21.55 4.72
CA GLY A 72 -1.76 21.14 4.82
C GLY A 72 -2.38 21.50 6.19
N PHE A 73 -1.62 21.33 7.27
CA PHE A 73 -2.06 21.69 8.63
C PHE A 73 -2.33 23.20 8.75
N SER A 74 -1.51 24.05 8.11
CA SER A 74 -1.70 25.50 8.11
C SER A 74 -2.97 25.96 7.40
N GLN A 75 -3.42 25.18 6.42
CA GLN A 75 -4.59 25.49 5.58
C GLN A 75 -5.86 24.78 6.06
N CYS A 76 -5.75 23.84 6.98
CA CYS A 76 -6.88 23.11 7.55
C CYS A 76 -7.74 24.03 8.41
N GLY A 77 -8.99 24.24 7.98
CA GLY A 77 -9.96 25.06 8.72
C GLY A 77 -10.18 24.57 10.15
N HIS A 78 -10.12 23.26 10.40
CA HIS A 78 -10.31 22.71 11.75
C HIS A 78 -9.17 23.03 12.74
N PHE A 79 -7.97 23.38 12.25
CA PHE A 79 -6.77 23.50 13.09
C PHE A 79 -6.21 24.93 13.15
N ILE A 80 -7.02 25.94 12.81
CA ILE A 80 -6.65 27.34 13.00
C ILE A 80 -6.71 27.73 14.49
N VAL A 81 -5.94 28.73 14.89
CA VAL A 81 -5.81 29.17 16.29
C VAL A 81 -7.17 29.55 16.88
N GLU A 82 -7.95 30.29 16.11
CA GLU A 82 -9.22 30.90 16.52
C GLU A 82 -10.25 29.83 16.89
N ILE A 83 -10.39 28.79 16.05
CA ILE A 83 -11.31 27.67 16.32
C ILE A 83 -10.87 26.88 17.56
N MET A 84 -9.56 26.70 17.80
CA MET A 84 -9.11 26.03 19.02
C MET A 84 -9.45 26.82 20.29
N GLN A 85 -9.46 28.15 20.20
CA GLN A 85 -9.84 29.02 21.31
C GLN A 85 -11.35 28.98 21.56
N GLU A 86 -12.16 28.98 20.51
CA GLU A 86 -13.63 28.84 20.60
C GLU A 86 -14.04 27.52 21.24
N VAL A 87 -13.39 26.42 20.82
CA VAL A 87 -13.66 25.06 21.32
C VAL A 87 -12.99 24.78 22.67
N ASN A 88 -12.26 25.75 23.24
CA ASN A 88 -11.48 25.64 24.47
C ASN A 88 -10.54 24.41 24.49
N ASN A 89 -9.99 24.05 23.33
CA ASN A 89 -9.11 22.90 23.15
C ASN A 89 -7.76 23.32 22.55
N THR A 90 -7.06 24.18 23.29
CA THR A 90 -5.81 24.80 22.84
C THR A 90 -4.64 23.80 22.68
N GLN A 91 -4.71 22.64 23.33
CA GLN A 91 -3.64 21.64 23.28
C GLN A 91 -3.73 20.71 22.06
N LEU A 92 -4.90 20.62 21.41
CA LEU A 92 -5.11 19.70 20.29
C LEU A 92 -4.08 19.89 19.18
N ARG A 93 -3.78 21.14 18.80
CA ARG A 93 -2.81 21.44 17.73
C ARG A 93 -1.42 20.89 18.04
N ILE A 94 -0.90 21.20 19.24
CA ILE A 94 0.44 20.75 19.62
C ILE A 94 0.48 19.22 19.77
N ASN A 95 -0.57 18.62 20.32
CA ASN A 95 -0.62 17.17 20.53
C ASN A 95 -0.70 16.41 19.20
N ILE A 96 -1.50 16.86 18.23
CA ILE A 96 -1.48 16.31 16.86
C ILE A 96 -0.07 16.35 16.29
N LEU A 97 0.57 17.55 16.29
CA LEU A 97 1.89 17.74 15.68
C LEU A 97 2.98 16.92 16.38
N GLN A 98 2.92 16.78 17.71
CA GLN A 98 3.84 15.95 18.47
C GLN A 98 3.64 14.46 18.16
N THR A 99 2.40 13.96 18.07
CA THR A 99 2.14 12.56 17.68
C THR A 99 2.59 12.28 16.24
N LEU A 100 2.41 13.25 15.32
CA LEU A 100 2.94 13.15 13.96
C LEU A 100 4.48 13.06 13.97
N LEU A 101 5.18 13.86 14.77
CA LEU A 101 6.64 13.82 14.88
C LEU A 101 7.16 12.54 15.54
N GLN A 102 6.45 12.04 16.57
CA GLN A 102 6.78 10.75 17.20
C GLN A 102 6.67 9.57 16.22
N SER A 103 5.84 9.70 15.20
CA SER A 103 5.67 8.67 14.16
C SER A 103 6.62 8.85 12.96
N SER A 104 7.52 9.86 12.99
CA SER A 104 8.42 10.19 11.87
C SER A 104 9.30 9.03 11.41
N ASP A 105 9.75 8.19 12.34
CA ASP A 105 10.66 7.08 12.07
C ASP A 105 9.98 5.88 11.40
N GLN A 106 8.66 5.80 11.49
CA GLN A 106 7.87 4.79 10.79
C GLN A 106 7.83 5.06 9.27
N PHE A 107 8.01 6.32 8.85
CA PHE A 107 8.04 6.72 7.44
C PHE A 107 9.45 6.81 6.84
N THR A 108 10.48 6.99 7.68
CA THR A 108 11.87 7.19 7.24
C THR A 108 12.79 5.99 7.44
N SER A 109 12.17 4.82 7.64
CA SER A 109 12.78 3.48 7.68
C SER A 109 13.79 3.26 8.81
N LEU A 110 13.36 2.50 9.80
CA LEU A 110 14.16 1.74 10.77
C LEU A 110 14.95 0.56 10.11
N SER A 111 14.90 0.41 8.79
CA SER A 111 15.21 -0.86 8.11
C SER A 111 16.58 -0.93 7.45
N VAL A 112 17.30 0.19 7.34
CA VAL A 112 18.58 0.20 6.61
C VAL A 112 19.77 0.00 7.54
N GLU A 113 19.64 0.31 8.83
CA GLU A 113 20.72 0.13 9.79
C GLU A 113 21.07 -1.34 10.01
N SER A 114 20.08 -2.23 10.11
CA SER A 114 20.28 -3.69 10.24
C SER A 114 20.91 -4.30 8.97
N VAL A 115 20.42 -3.92 7.78
CA VAL A 115 21.01 -4.34 6.50
C VAL A 115 22.44 -3.85 6.37
N ARG A 116 22.72 -2.58 6.70
CA ARG A 116 24.06 -1.97 6.63
C ARG A 116 25.02 -2.54 7.67
N LYS A 117 24.57 -2.81 8.90
CA LYS A 117 25.37 -3.48 9.94
C LYS A 117 25.83 -4.86 9.48
N ASN A 118 24.91 -5.65 8.91
CA ASN A 118 25.21 -6.99 8.43
C ASN A 118 26.13 -7.01 7.21
N GLN A 119 26.04 -6.01 6.32
CA GLN A 119 26.96 -5.87 5.19
C GLN A 119 28.37 -5.42 5.59
N ARG A 120 28.50 -4.68 6.70
CA ARG A 120 29.81 -4.27 7.26
C ARG A 120 30.45 -5.38 8.11
N SER A 121 29.70 -6.36 8.60
CA SER A 121 30.22 -7.52 9.33
C SER A 121 30.62 -8.64 8.36
N THR A 122 31.90 -9.01 8.33
CA THR A 122 32.49 -10.05 7.48
C THR A 122 32.10 -11.50 7.82
N ASN A 123 31.03 -11.74 8.60
CA ASN A 123 30.68 -13.08 9.07
C ASN A 123 29.65 -13.77 8.17
N GLU A 124 29.95 -15.03 7.88
CA GLU A 124 29.23 -15.98 7.03
C GLU A 124 27.87 -16.36 7.61
N ASP A 125 26.86 -15.48 7.46
CA ASP A 125 25.49 -15.87 7.13
C ASP A 125 24.64 -14.59 7.02
N PRO A 126 24.41 -14.05 5.81
CA PRO A 126 23.56 -12.88 5.67
C PRO A 126 22.13 -13.25 6.07
N VAL A 127 21.64 -12.65 7.17
CA VAL A 127 20.21 -12.62 7.51
C VAL A 127 19.46 -12.20 6.24
N ALA A 128 18.40 -12.94 5.88
CA ALA A 128 17.67 -12.70 4.65
C ALA A 128 17.18 -11.24 4.61
N PHE A 129 17.38 -10.58 3.47
CA PHE A 129 17.00 -9.20 3.18
C PHE A 129 15.56 -8.84 3.61
N SER A 130 14.64 -9.82 3.59
CA SER A 130 13.25 -9.65 4.03
C SER A 130 13.08 -9.40 5.53
N ASP A 131 14.02 -9.85 6.36
CA ASP A 131 13.84 -9.88 7.81
C ASP A 131 14.35 -8.59 8.48
N ALA A 132 15.08 -7.78 7.72
CA ALA A 132 15.65 -6.51 8.15
C ALA A 132 14.72 -5.30 7.89
N ILE A 133 13.67 -5.48 7.06
CA ILE A 133 12.69 -4.45 6.73
C ILE A 133 11.52 -4.48 7.70
N VAL A 134 11.17 -3.32 8.26
CA VAL A 134 9.98 -3.20 9.10
C VAL A 134 8.75 -3.49 8.26
N ARG A 135 8.07 -4.57 8.64
CA ARG A 135 6.81 -4.96 8.02
C ARG A 135 5.68 -4.03 8.41
N TRP A 136 4.82 -3.72 7.44
CA TRP A 136 3.63 -2.91 7.64
C TRP A 136 2.80 -3.41 8.81
N ASP A 137 2.56 -4.72 8.92
CA ASP A 137 1.78 -5.32 10.02
C ASP A 137 2.39 -5.09 11.42
N LYS A 138 3.70 -4.86 11.51
CA LYS A 138 4.40 -4.56 12.77
C LYS A 138 4.55 -3.06 13.07
N SER A 139 4.24 -2.19 12.12
CA SER A 139 4.27 -0.73 12.31
C SER A 139 2.97 -0.20 12.91
N GLU A 140 3.01 0.93 13.61
CA GLU A 140 1.81 1.60 14.14
C GLU A 140 1.73 3.02 13.58
N PRO A 141 1.51 3.17 12.26
CA PRO A 141 1.51 4.46 11.57
C PRO A 141 0.50 5.41 12.19
N PHE A 142 0.94 6.64 12.49
CA PHE A 142 0.05 7.77 12.70
C PHE A 142 0.49 8.93 11.81
N THR A 143 -0.34 9.25 10.82
CA THR A 143 -0.14 10.40 9.93
C THR A 143 -1.47 11.02 9.52
N VAL A 144 -1.43 12.11 8.75
CA VAL A 144 -2.60 12.78 8.21
C VAL A 144 -2.39 13.10 6.73
N VAL A 145 -3.41 12.88 5.92
CA VAL A 145 -3.46 13.34 4.54
C VAL A 145 -4.49 14.46 4.45
N PHE A 146 -4.12 15.58 3.86
CA PHE A 146 -5.06 16.67 3.62
C PHE A 146 -5.64 16.56 2.22
N SER A 147 -6.97 16.71 2.11
CA SER A 147 -7.65 16.77 0.82
C SER A 147 -7.29 18.04 0.05
N ASP A 148 -7.78 18.16 -1.18
CA ASP A 148 -7.69 19.41 -1.95
C ASP A 148 -8.46 20.59 -1.31
N SER A 149 -9.42 20.29 -0.43
CA SER A 149 -10.11 21.28 0.42
C SER A 149 -9.43 21.48 1.78
N HIS A 150 -8.25 20.87 1.99
CA HIS A 150 -7.49 20.89 3.24
C HIS A 150 -8.21 20.24 4.43
N ASP A 151 -9.17 19.35 4.18
CA ASP A 151 -9.80 18.55 5.21
C ASP A 151 -8.86 17.41 5.64
N PRO A 152 -8.72 17.14 6.94
CA PRO A 152 -7.78 16.14 7.43
C PRO A 152 -8.39 14.73 7.35
N LEU A 153 -7.62 13.80 6.78
CA LEU A 153 -7.86 12.37 6.86
C LEU A 153 -6.72 11.71 7.63
N PHE A 154 -6.96 11.36 8.90
CA PHE A 154 -5.98 10.68 9.73
C PHE A 154 -5.80 9.23 9.30
N VAL A 155 -4.56 8.78 9.16
CA VAL A 155 -4.20 7.41 8.75
C VAL A 155 -3.54 6.71 9.92
N TYR A 156 -4.23 5.70 10.43
CA TYR A 156 -3.79 4.78 11.48
C TYR A 156 -4.52 3.45 11.32
N LYS A 157 -4.00 2.38 11.95
CA LYS A 157 -4.56 1.04 11.81
C LYS A 157 -5.79 0.82 12.68
N THR A 158 -5.67 1.12 13.96
CA THR A 158 -6.70 0.92 14.97
C THR A 158 -6.70 2.11 15.91
N VAL A 159 -7.85 2.41 16.51
CA VAL A 159 -7.94 3.49 17.49
C VAL A 159 -7.00 3.24 18.67
N ASP A 160 -6.75 1.97 19.02
CA ASP A 160 -5.82 1.57 20.09
C ASP A 160 -4.36 1.97 19.82
N SER A 161 -3.99 2.20 18.55
CA SER A 161 -2.66 2.71 18.19
C SER A 161 -2.49 4.22 18.40
N VAL A 162 -3.57 4.92 18.76
CA VAL A 162 -3.57 6.36 19.03
C VAL A 162 -3.59 6.60 20.54
N SER A 163 -2.81 7.59 21.02
CA SER A 163 -2.77 7.89 22.46
C SER A 163 -4.14 8.28 23.02
N GLN A 164 -4.45 7.81 24.24
CA GLN A 164 -5.73 8.11 24.89
C GLN A 164 -5.94 9.62 25.12
N SER A 165 -4.87 10.39 25.36
CA SER A 165 -4.95 11.85 25.46
C SER A 165 -5.50 12.46 24.18
N LEU A 166 -4.92 12.08 23.04
CA LEU A 166 -5.32 12.62 21.74
C LEU A 166 -6.75 12.20 21.37
N ILE A 167 -7.13 10.94 21.66
CA ILE A 167 -8.51 10.47 21.47
C ILE A 167 -9.50 11.32 22.28
N ASN A 168 -9.19 11.59 23.55
CA ASN A 168 -10.05 12.40 24.40
C ASN A 168 -10.18 13.83 23.88
N GLU A 169 -9.10 14.43 23.39
CA GLU A 169 -9.12 15.77 22.79
C GLU A 169 -9.95 15.81 21.51
N PHE A 170 -9.86 14.81 20.64
CA PHE A 170 -10.72 14.70 19.47
C PHE A 170 -12.19 14.49 19.84
N ASN A 171 -12.49 13.73 20.90
CA ASN A 171 -13.87 13.55 21.36
C ASN A 171 -14.48 14.87 21.84
N ILE A 172 -13.74 15.66 22.62
CA ILE A 172 -14.16 17.00 23.05
C ILE A 172 -14.39 17.90 21.83
N PHE A 173 -13.42 17.90 20.90
CA PHE A 173 -13.50 18.72 19.69
C PHE A 173 -14.69 18.36 18.81
N ASN A 174 -14.91 17.08 18.55
CA ASN A 174 -16.03 16.59 17.75
C ASN A 174 -17.38 16.87 18.41
N GLN A 175 -17.46 16.84 19.75
CA GLN A 175 -18.69 17.15 20.48
C GLN A 175 -19.09 18.62 20.27
N VAL A 176 -18.15 19.55 20.42
CA VAL A 176 -18.43 20.99 20.23
C VAL A 176 -18.80 21.29 18.78
N LEU A 177 -18.11 20.69 17.80
CA LEU A 177 -18.48 20.84 16.39
C LEU A 177 -19.88 20.32 16.05
N ALA A 178 -20.34 19.26 16.73
CA ALA A 178 -21.67 18.70 16.51
C ALA A 178 -22.79 19.62 17.02
N GLU A 179 -22.51 20.43 18.05
CA GLU A 179 -23.46 21.41 18.61
C GLU A 179 -23.61 22.63 17.67
N ASP A 180 -22.56 23.00 16.92
CA ASP A 180 -22.44 24.25 16.15
C ASP A 180 -22.68 24.16 14.63
N ARG A 181 -23.47 23.18 14.14
CA ARG A 181 -24.08 23.13 12.78
C ARG A 181 -23.35 22.39 11.65
N LEU A 182 -22.39 21.49 11.92
CA LEU A 182 -21.86 20.57 10.90
C LEU A 182 -22.26 19.12 11.24
N PRO A 183 -22.90 18.36 10.32
CA PRO A 183 -23.30 16.98 10.60
C PRO A 183 -22.07 16.10 10.89
N GLN A 184 -21.99 15.60 12.12
CA GLN A 184 -21.11 14.52 12.65
C GLN A 184 -19.88 14.17 11.80
N GLN A 185 -18.96 15.11 11.61
CA GLN A 185 -17.63 14.78 11.09
C GLN A 185 -16.77 14.26 12.24
N ASN A 186 -16.79 12.94 12.46
CA ASN A 186 -15.78 12.32 13.30
C ASN A 186 -14.43 12.36 12.57
N LEU A 187 -13.55 13.28 12.98
CA LEU A 187 -12.21 13.44 12.42
C LEU A 187 -11.28 12.27 12.74
N LEU A 188 -11.53 11.55 13.83
CA LEU A 188 -10.74 10.41 14.29
C LEU A 188 -11.63 9.15 14.48
N PRO A 189 -12.20 8.60 13.40
CA PRO A 189 -13.16 7.49 13.45
C PRO A 189 -12.51 6.14 13.75
N ASP A 190 -13.27 5.20 14.34
CA ASP A 190 -12.84 3.81 14.30
C ASP A 190 -13.14 3.21 12.91
N TYR A 191 -12.11 3.11 12.07
CA TYR A 191 -12.22 2.58 10.71
C TYR A 191 -12.81 1.16 10.66
N ASN A 192 -12.65 0.35 11.71
CA ASN A 192 -13.21 -1.00 11.79
C ASN A 192 -14.72 -1.02 12.06
N LYS A 193 -15.27 0.11 12.52
CA LYS A 193 -16.71 0.27 12.78
C LYS A 193 -17.45 0.95 11.64
N LEU A 194 -16.73 1.51 10.66
CA LEU A 194 -17.34 2.15 9.51
C LEU A 194 -17.96 1.11 8.58
N THR A 195 -19.14 1.42 8.07
CA THR A 195 -19.71 0.72 6.93
C THR A 195 -18.84 0.93 5.70
N HIS A 196 -18.97 0.06 4.70
CA HIS A 196 -18.24 0.21 3.44
C HIS A 196 -18.53 1.55 2.75
N ALA A 197 -19.77 2.06 2.86
CA ALA A 197 -20.16 3.34 2.31
C ALA A 197 -19.51 4.52 3.03
N GLU A 198 -19.50 4.52 4.37
CA GLU A 198 -18.84 5.58 5.16
C GLU A 198 -17.33 5.61 4.92
N PHE A 199 -16.70 4.43 4.86
CA PHE A 199 -15.27 4.32 4.56
C PHE A 199 -14.97 4.84 3.14
N PHE A 200 -15.79 4.46 2.15
CA PHE A 200 -15.64 4.95 0.78
C PHE A 200 -15.79 6.47 0.70
N LEU A 201 -16.78 7.07 1.38
CA LEU A 201 -16.97 8.52 1.40
C LEU A 201 -15.77 9.26 2.00
N LYS A 202 -15.14 8.70 3.04
CA LYS A 202 -13.90 9.24 3.60
C LYS A 202 -12.71 9.15 2.64
N LEU A 203 -12.64 8.13 1.79
CA LEU A 203 -11.61 8.06 0.75
C LEU A 203 -11.93 9.01 -0.41
N ALA A 204 -13.20 9.10 -0.80
CA ALA A 204 -13.65 9.95 -1.90
C ALA A 204 -13.40 11.45 -1.64
N SER A 205 -13.33 11.88 -0.38
CA SER A 205 -12.96 13.25 -0.03
C SER A 205 -11.53 13.63 -0.44
N LEU A 206 -10.66 12.66 -0.74
CA LEU A 206 -9.31 12.91 -1.26
C LEU A 206 -9.29 13.34 -2.73
N SER A 207 -10.45 13.44 -3.40
CA SER A 207 -10.51 13.61 -4.84
C SER A 207 -11.56 14.60 -5.32
N LYS A 208 -11.14 15.50 -6.22
CA LYS A 208 -12.01 16.48 -6.89
C LYS A 208 -13.16 15.85 -7.68
N LYS A 209 -13.01 14.59 -8.09
CA LYS A 209 -13.99 13.86 -8.91
C LYS A 209 -15.37 13.79 -8.26
N TYR A 210 -15.44 13.77 -6.93
CA TYR A 210 -16.66 13.50 -6.18
C TYR A 210 -17.34 14.75 -5.60
N TYR A 211 -16.78 15.94 -5.78
CA TYR A 211 -17.31 17.18 -5.19
C TYR A 211 -18.60 17.69 -5.85
N SER A 212 -18.91 17.27 -7.09
CA SER A 212 -20.04 17.81 -7.87
C SER A 212 -21.06 16.78 -8.33
N LYS A 213 -20.97 15.52 -7.89
CA LYS A 213 -21.84 14.43 -8.33
C LYS A 213 -22.28 13.57 -7.15
N SER A 214 -23.56 13.23 -7.07
CA SER A 214 -24.06 12.30 -6.05
C SER A 214 -23.54 10.88 -6.32
N ILE A 215 -23.23 10.16 -5.24
CA ILE A 215 -22.67 8.79 -5.28
C ILE A 215 -23.76 7.82 -4.84
N CYS A 216 -23.99 6.75 -5.62
CA CYS A 216 -24.85 5.67 -5.14
C CYS A 216 -24.18 4.92 -3.98
N PRO A 217 -24.83 4.77 -2.80
CA PRO A 217 -24.24 4.08 -1.65
C PRO A 217 -24.07 2.57 -1.85
N THR A 218 -24.67 1.99 -2.90
CA THR A 218 -24.63 0.54 -3.18
C THR A 218 -23.58 0.16 -4.22
N CYS A 219 -23.47 0.92 -5.32
CA CYS A 219 -22.56 0.62 -6.43
C CYS A 219 -21.45 1.66 -6.63
N PHE A 220 -21.44 2.75 -5.87
CA PHE A 220 -20.44 3.81 -5.90
C PHE A 220 -20.29 4.58 -7.23
N THR A 221 -21.21 4.35 -8.17
CA THR A 221 -21.27 5.07 -9.44
C THR A 221 -21.73 6.52 -9.22
N GLN A 222 -21.19 7.45 -10.01
CA GLN A 222 -21.52 8.88 -9.97
C GLN A 222 -22.75 9.19 -10.82
N PHE A 223 -23.59 10.11 -10.35
CA PHE A 223 -24.75 10.61 -11.07
C PHE A 223 -24.80 12.14 -11.07
N GLU A 224 -25.33 12.72 -12.15
CA GLU A 224 -25.34 14.17 -12.38
C GLU A 224 -26.50 14.92 -11.72
N ASN A 225 -27.50 14.22 -11.14
CA ASN A 225 -28.71 14.85 -10.60
C ASN A 225 -29.04 14.43 -9.16
N ASP A 226 -29.72 15.34 -8.45
CA ASP A 226 -30.12 15.27 -7.04
C ASP A 226 -30.74 13.94 -6.57
N ILE A 227 -30.43 13.65 -5.31
CA ILE A 227 -30.58 12.44 -4.47
C ILE A 227 -31.93 11.67 -4.51
N PHE A 228 -32.95 12.11 -5.23
CA PHE A 228 -34.33 11.62 -5.04
C PHE A 228 -34.94 10.69 -6.10
N LYS A 229 -34.14 10.16 -7.04
CA LYS A 229 -34.63 9.08 -7.90
C LYS A 229 -33.58 8.00 -7.98
N TRP A 230 -33.68 6.95 -7.15
CA TRP A 230 -33.72 5.61 -7.74
C TRP A 230 -33.99 4.41 -6.82
N THR A 231 -34.81 3.51 -7.37
CA THR A 231 -35.21 2.20 -6.83
C THR A 231 -34.60 1.02 -7.59
N ASN A 232 -33.75 1.23 -8.62
CA ASN A 232 -33.41 0.16 -9.58
C ASN A 232 -31.94 0.13 -10.04
N CYS A 233 -30.95 0.29 -9.17
CA CYS A 233 -29.52 0.15 -9.50
C CYS A 233 -29.26 -1.12 -10.37
N PRO A 234 -29.00 -1.02 -11.71
CA PRO A 234 -28.65 -2.18 -12.48
C PRO A 234 -27.22 -2.49 -12.09
N THR A 235 -26.95 -3.78 -11.99
CA THR A 235 -25.66 -4.41 -11.79
C THR A 235 -25.27 -4.73 -10.34
N ASN A 236 -25.35 -6.03 -10.07
CA ASN A 236 -24.51 -6.86 -9.20
C ASN A 236 -22.99 -6.78 -9.55
N ASP A 237 -22.53 -5.70 -10.18
CA ASP A 237 -21.11 -5.55 -10.50
C ASP A 237 -20.42 -5.06 -9.24
N VAL A 238 -20.09 -6.04 -8.41
CA VAL A 238 -19.12 -5.94 -7.33
C VAL A 238 -17.94 -5.15 -7.88
N LEU A 239 -17.68 -3.99 -7.27
CA LEU A 239 -16.61 -3.05 -7.63
C LEU A 239 -15.19 -3.64 -7.47
N CYS A 240 -15.07 -4.95 -7.28
CA CYS A 240 -13.83 -5.70 -7.28
C CYS A 240 -13.78 -6.56 -8.55
N ASP A 241 -12.91 -6.19 -9.49
CA ASP A 241 -12.21 -7.23 -10.25
C ASP A 241 -11.62 -8.18 -9.18
N PRO A 242 -11.99 -9.48 -9.14
CA PRO A 242 -11.62 -10.40 -8.05
C PRO A 242 -10.10 -10.69 -7.97
N ARG A 243 -9.29 -9.95 -8.74
CA ARG A 243 -7.85 -9.81 -8.55
C ARG A 243 -7.54 -9.07 -7.24
N CYS A 244 -7.74 -9.75 -6.13
CA CYS A 244 -7.17 -9.45 -4.82
C CYS A 244 -5.64 -9.19 -4.91
N GLY A 245 -5.16 -8.15 -4.23
CA GLY A 245 -3.72 -7.85 -4.09
C GLY A 245 -3.33 -6.40 -4.36
N LYS A 246 -2.02 -6.13 -4.23
CA LYS A 246 -1.39 -4.79 -4.33
C LYS A 246 -1.81 -4.04 -5.60
N THR A 247 -1.80 -4.71 -6.75
CA THR A 247 -2.15 -4.13 -8.04
C THR A 247 -3.59 -3.61 -8.10
N ALA A 248 -4.56 -4.36 -7.55
CA ALA A 248 -5.95 -3.91 -7.56
C ALA A 248 -6.20 -2.79 -6.56
N LEU A 249 -5.52 -2.80 -5.41
CA LEU A 249 -5.53 -1.68 -4.48
C LEU A 249 -5.03 -0.40 -5.14
N ILE A 250 -3.88 -0.46 -5.82
CA ILE A 250 -3.31 0.69 -6.54
C ILE A 250 -4.26 1.14 -7.65
N LYS A 251 -4.83 0.21 -8.41
CA LYS A 251 -5.81 0.52 -9.46
C LYS A 251 -7.04 1.25 -8.90
N PHE A 252 -7.58 0.75 -7.79
CA PHE A 252 -8.71 1.37 -7.10
C PHE A 252 -8.34 2.77 -6.59
N LEU A 253 -7.20 2.93 -5.92
CA LEU A 253 -6.73 4.22 -5.43
C LEU A 253 -6.55 5.24 -6.55
N CYS A 254 -5.81 4.91 -7.62
CA CYS A 254 -5.53 5.86 -8.70
C CYS A 254 -6.79 6.21 -9.50
N GLN A 255 -7.52 5.20 -9.98
CA GLN A 255 -8.59 5.41 -10.96
C GLN A 255 -9.95 5.70 -10.33
N GLN A 256 -10.25 5.07 -9.18
CA GLN A 256 -11.54 5.25 -8.52
C GLN A 256 -11.46 6.41 -7.54
N ILE A 257 -10.49 6.40 -6.63
CA ILE A 257 -10.37 7.44 -5.61
C ILE A 257 -9.80 8.73 -6.21
N LEU A 258 -8.53 8.77 -6.60
CA LEU A 258 -7.80 10.01 -6.92
C LEU A 258 -8.14 10.63 -8.30
N ASP A 259 -8.84 9.90 -9.17
CA ASP A 259 -9.13 10.30 -10.56
C ASP A 259 -7.87 10.58 -11.42
N ASP A 260 -6.79 9.88 -11.10
CA ASP A 260 -5.52 9.95 -11.83
C ASP A 260 -5.42 8.86 -12.91
N GLU A 261 -4.47 9.03 -13.83
CA GLU A 261 -4.14 8.03 -14.84
C GLU A 261 -3.22 6.95 -14.24
N LEU A 262 -3.41 5.69 -14.65
CA LEU A 262 -2.57 4.58 -14.20
C LEU A 262 -2.14 3.72 -15.39
N ALA A 263 -0.83 3.56 -15.54
CA ALA A 263 -0.21 2.61 -16.44
C ALA A 263 0.49 1.50 -15.62
N ILE A 264 0.14 0.24 -15.89
CA ILE A 264 0.72 -0.92 -15.23
C ILE A 264 1.65 -1.60 -16.23
N PHE A 265 2.96 -1.62 -15.93
CA PHE A 265 3.94 -2.32 -16.75
C PHE A 265 4.54 -3.50 -16.00
N ARG A 266 4.69 -4.62 -16.72
CA ARG A 266 5.71 -5.62 -16.41
C ARG A 266 6.93 -5.26 -17.24
N ILE A 267 8.14 -5.38 -16.69
CA ILE A 267 9.39 -4.80 -17.24
C ILE A 267 9.87 -5.44 -18.58
N HIS A 268 8.95 -6.01 -19.36
CA HIS A 268 9.18 -6.42 -20.74
C HIS A 268 8.57 -5.45 -21.78
N ALA A 269 7.95 -4.33 -21.36
CA ALA A 269 7.19 -3.44 -22.25
C ALA A 269 7.37 -1.93 -21.98
N ALA A 270 8.59 -1.46 -21.68
CA ALA A 270 8.83 -0.07 -21.26
C ALA A 270 8.96 0.98 -22.40
N ASN A 271 8.40 0.73 -23.59
CA ASN A 271 8.59 1.62 -24.75
C ASN A 271 7.40 2.53 -25.11
N GLU A 272 6.30 2.51 -24.35
CA GLU A 272 5.09 3.26 -24.69
C GLU A 272 4.70 4.27 -23.59
N CYS A 273 5.38 5.40 -23.55
CA CYS A 273 5.03 6.52 -22.67
C CYS A 273 5.01 7.84 -23.47
N SER A 274 4.09 7.95 -24.44
CA SER A 274 4.00 9.10 -25.35
C SER A 274 2.63 9.77 -25.43
N LYS A 275 1.74 9.52 -24.46
CA LYS A 275 0.48 10.27 -24.31
C LYS A 275 0.21 10.53 -22.84
N ILE A 276 0.84 11.58 -22.29
CA ILE A 276 0.58 12.06 -20.94
C ILE A 276 -0.39 13.23 -21.07
N ASN A 277 -1.58 13.12 -20.48
CA ASN A 277 -2.48 14.25 -20.34
C ASN A 277 -1.89 15.21 -19.29
N SER A 278 -1.67 16.47 -19.64
CA SER A 278 -0.93 17.42 -18.76
C SER A 278 -1.67 17.78 -17.47
N ASN A 279 -2.98 17.53 -17.40
CA ASN A 279 -3.83 17.99 -16.30
C ASN A 279 -4.03 16.96 -15.17
N LYS A 280 -3.58 15.71 -15.35
CA LYS A 280 -3.70 14.64 -14.36
C LYS A 280 -2.33 14.09 -13.97
N ARG A 281 -2.22 13.49 -12.78
CA ARG A 281 -1.01 12.73 -12.45
C ARG A 281 -1.06 11.42 -13.22
N LEU A 282 0.10 11.01 -13.72
CA LEU A 282 0.29 9.68 -14.31
C LEU A 282 1.01 8.80 -13.30
N TRP A 283 0.32 7.77 -12.82
CA TRP A 283 0.91 6.72 -12.01
C TRP A 283 1.46 5.64 -12.93
N VAL A 284 2.71 5.27 -12.73
CA VAL A 284 3.35 4.13 -13.38
C VAL A 284 3.64 3.10 -12.31
N PHE A 285 2.94 1.96 -12.39
CA PHE A 285 3.13 0.84 -11.49
C PHE A 285 3.94 -0.27 -12.17
N LEU A 286 5.14 -0.53 -11.65
CA LEU A 286 6.02 -1.60 -12.11
C LEU A 286 5.87 -2.81 -11.19
N ASP A 287 5.20 -3.85 -11.69
CA ASP A 287 5.03 -5.11 -10.96
C ASP A 287 6.26 -6.01 -11.15
N GLU A 288 6.70 -6.63 -10.05
CA GLU A 288 7.86 -7.55 -10.00
C GLU A 288 9.15 -6.93 -10.59
N PHE A 289 9.47 -5.67 -10.27
CA PHE A 289 10.51 -4.89 -10.96
C PHE A 289 11.92 -5.47 -10.82
N ASN A 290 12.19 -6.23 -9.76
CA ASN A 290 13.50 -6.82 -9.52
C ASN A 290 13.68 -8.19 -10.20
N THR A 291 12.85 -8.51 -11.19
CA THR A 291 13.02 -9.69 -12.07
C THR A 291 13.85 -9.40 -13.32
N THR A 292 14.33 -8.16 -13.48
CA THR A 292 15.19 -7.73 -14.60
C THR A 292 16.60 -7.35 -14.12
N PRO A 293 17.64 -7.59 -14.93
CA PRO A 293 18.99 -7.04 -14.66
C PRO A 293 19.04 -5.52 -14.77
N SER A 294 18.05 -4.86 -15.39
CA SER A 294 18.03 -3.41 -15.62
C SER A 294 17.56 -2.59 -14.40
N ILE A 295 17.79 -3.07 -13.17
CA ILE A 295 17.35 -2.41 -11.93
C ILE A 295 17.96 -1.01 -11.76
N GLY A 296 19.13 -0.76 -12.37
CA GLY A 296 19.77 0.57 -12.38
C GLY A 296 18.91 1.65 -13.04
N LEU A 297 18.18 1.32 -14.11
CA LEU A 297 17.24 2.27 -14.74
C LEU A 297 16.07 2.59 -13.82
N PHE A 298 15.57 1.59 -13.07
CA PHE A 298 14.51 1.82 -12.11
C PHE A 298 14.98 2.72 -10.97
N LYS A 299 16.19 2.47 -10.46
CA LYS A 299 16.84 3.33 -9.47
C LYS A 299 16.95 4.78 -9.95
N GLU A 300 17.35 4.98 -11.22
CA GLU A 300 17.40 6.31 -11.85
C GLU A 300 16.04 7.00 -11.84
N ILE A 301 15.02 6.30 -12.32
CA ILE A 301 13.64 6.80 -12.40
C ILE A 301 13.08 7.14 -11.02
N THR A 302 13.32 6.31 -10.01
CA THR A 302 12.74 6.49 -8.67
C THR A 302 13.51 7.45 -7.79
N CYS A 303 14.85 7.36 -7.76
CA CYS A 303 15.69 8.10 -6.83
C CYS A 303 16.17 9.43 -7.43
N GLU A 304 16.66 9.41 -8.68
CA GLU A 304 17.17 10.61 -9.35
C GLU A 304 16.09 11.41 -10.08
N ARG A 305 14.92 10.80 -10.31
CA ARG A 305 13.85 11.40 -11.12
C ARG A 305 14.32 11.74 -12.54
N THR A 306 15.21 10.92 -13.10
CA THR A 306 15.69 11.02 -14.48
C THR A 306 15.54 9.70 -15.23
N LEU A 307 15.60 9.74 -16.56
CA LEU A 307 15.71 8.55 -17.40
C LEU A 307 16.75 8.84 -18.49
N LEU A 308 17.85 8.08 -18.49
CA LEU A 308 18.98 8.31 -19.40
C LEU A 308 19.54 9.73 -19.30
N GLY A 309 19.54 10.29 -18.09
CA GLY A 309 19.99 11.65 -17.79
C GLY A 309 18.95 12.76 -18.00
N GLU A 310 17.81 12.46 -18.64
CA GLU A 310 16.75 13.46 -18.87
C GLU A 310 15.77 13.52 -17.68
N PRO A 311 15.39 14.72 -17.21
CA PRO A 311 14.49 14.88 -16.07
C PRO A 311 13.07 14.39 -16.36
N LEU A 312 12.49 13.67 -15.41
CA LEU A 312 11.12 13.18 -15.50
C LEU A 312 10.09 14.31 -15.22
N PRO A 313 8.90 14.26 -15.86
CA PRO A 313 7.82 15.20 -15.59
C PRO A 313 7.41 15.24 -14.11
N LYS A 314 7.08 16.42 -13.58
CA LYS A 314 6.67 16.59 -12.17
C LYS A 314 5.37 15.86 -11.82
N ASN A 315 4.46 15.68 -12.78
CA ASN A 315 3.18 15.00 -12.60
C ASN A 315 3.27 13.46 -12.73
N LEU A 316 4.46 12.91 -12.95
CA LEU A 316 4.70 11.46 -13.01
C LEU A 316 4.95 10.90 -11.61
N VAL A 317 4.19 9.88 -11.21
CA VAL A 317 4.35 9.15 -9.94
C VAL A 317 4.75 7.71 -10.23
N ILE A 318 5.83 7.24 -9.63
CA ILE A 318 6.37 5.90 -9.87
C ILE A 318 6.16 5.04 -8.63
N LEU A 319 5.56 3.87 -8.81
CA LEU A 319 5.43 2.84 -7.79
C LEU A 319 6.02 1.53 -8.30
N GLY A 320 6.70 0.79 -7.43
CA GLY A 320 7.25 -0.52 -7.75
C GLY A 320 6.83 -1.57 -6.73
N ALA A 321 6.57 -2.78 -7.20
CA ALA A 321 6.53 -3.98 -6.37
C ALA A 321 7.74 -4.85 -6.69
N CYS A 322 8.46 -5.28 -5.66
CA CYS A 322 9.56 -6.24 -5.78
C CYS A 322 9.26 -7.50 -4.98
N ASN A 323 9.87 -8.60 -5.40
CA ASN A 323 9.82 -9.86 -4.68
C ASN A 323 11.05 -9.97 -3.74
N PRO A 324 10.89 -10.39 -2.48
CA PRO A 324 12.01 -10.54 -1.55
C PRO A 324 13.02 -11.59 -2.02
N GLN A 325 14.28 -11.53 -1.59
CA GLN A 325 15.22 -12.61 -1.89
C GLN A 325 14.98 -13.78 -0.92
N ARG A 326 14.59 -14.94 -1.42
CA ARG A 326 14.35 -16.15 -0.61
C ARG A 326 15.14 -17.35 -1.13
N ARG A 327 15.85 -18.03 -0.24
CA ARG A 327 16.59 -19.28 -0.52
C ARG A 327 15.61 -20.45 -0.57
N LYS A 328 15.86 -21.45 -1.44
CA LYS A 328 15.07 -22.70 -1.43
C LYS A 328 15.23 -23.45 -0.11
N ASN A 329 14.12 -23.97 0.40
CA ASN A 329 14.16 -24.93 1.48
C ASN A 329 14.90 -26.19 0.99
N PRO A 330 16.03 -26.59 1.60
CA PRO A 330 16.79 -27.75 1.15
C PRO A 330 16.00 -29.07 1.26
N LYS A 331 14.89 -29.09 2.01
CA LYS A 331 13.96 -30.24 2.10
C LYS A 331 12.97 -30.32 0.94
N ALA A 332 12.74 -29.22 0.22
CA ALA A 332 11.86 -29.15 -0.94
C ALA A 332 12.65 -29.41 -2.22
N THR A 333 13.23 -30.61 -2.34
CA THR A 333 13.88 -31.07 -3.57
C THR A 333 12.84 -31.74 -4.46
N PHE A 334 12.16 -30.94 -5.28
CA PHE A 334 11.56 -31.51 -6.49
C PHE A 334 12.69 -31.84 -7.45
N ASP A 335 12.74 -33.09 -7.94
CA ASP A 335 13.65 -33.47 -9.02
C ASP A 335 13.37 -32.55 -10.21
N ASN A 336 14.33 -31.67 -10.53
CA ASN A 336 14.23 -30.74 -11.66
C ASN A 336 14.22 -31.46 -13.04
N ASP A 337 14.21 -32.80 -13.05
CA ASP A 337 14.16 -33.64 -14.24
C ASP A 337 12.74 -33.86 -14.78
N ILE A 338 11.70 -33.40 -14.09
CA ILE A 338 10.30 -33.51 -14.54
C ILE A 338 9.73 -32.11 -14.84
N GLY A 339 9.96 -31.62 -16.06
CA GLY A 339 9.36 -30.37 -16.56
C GLY A 339 10.19 -29.64 -17.63
N ILE A 340 9.53 -28.80 -18.44
CA ILE A 340 10.15 -28.03 -19.54
C ILE A 340 11.38 -27.28 -19.02
N LYS A 341 12.57 -27.62 -19.56
CA LYS A 341 13.83 -26.94 -19.28
C LYS A 341 13.64 -25.43 -19.53
N LYS A 342 13.52 -24.65 -18.45
CA LYS A 342 13.59 -23.18 -18.54
C LYS A 342 14.89 -22.82 -19.24
N ASP A 343 14.79 -21.87 -20.15
CA ASP A 343 15.87 -21.43 -21.03
C ASP A 343 17.15 -21.22 -20.22
N ARG A 344 18.17 -22.05 -20.50
CA ARG A 344 19.42 -22.10 -19.70
C ARG A 344 20.17 -20.78 -19.75
N TYR A 345 19.92 -19.96 -20.77
CA TYR A 345 20.63 -18.71 -21.04
C TYR A 345 20.29 -17.60 -20.04
N GLU A 346 19.00 -17.33 -19.79
CA GLU A 346 18.54 -16.36 -18.78
C GLU A 346 18.96 -16.79 -17.36
N THR A 347 18.82 -18.10 -17.08
CA THR A 347 19.21 -18.69 -15.80
C THR A 347 20.73 -18.58 -15.57
N GLN A 348 21.57 -18.78 -16.59
CA GLN A 348 23.03 -18.60 -16.51
C GLN A 348 23.44 -17.14 -16.33
N ARG A 349 22.81 -16.20 -17.06
CA ARG A 349 23.11 -14.76 -16.89
C ARG A 349 22.78 -14.27 -15.48
N LEU A 350 21.65 -14.69 -14.93
CA LEU A 350 21.25 -14.32 -13.57
C LEU A 350 22.08 -15.07 -12.52
N ALA A 351 22.52 -16.31 -12.77
CA ALA A 351 23.45 -17.03 -11.90
C ALA A 351 24.81 -16.34 -11.74
N HIS A 352 25.33 -15.69 -12.79
CA HIS A 352 26.53 -14.85 -12.70
C HIS A 352 26.35 -13.59 -11.82
N ILE A 353 25.12 -13.07 -11.72
CA ILE A 353 24.78 -11.86 -10.96
C ILE A 353 24.42 -12.19 -9.50
N VAL A 354 23.71 -13.30 -9.28
CA VAL A 354 23.17 -13.74 -7.98
C VAL A 354 24.17 -14.62 -7.21
N GLY A 355 25.24 -15.10 -7.87
CA GLY A 355 26.11 -16.15 -7.36
C GLY A 355 25.41 -17.52 -7.35
N SER A 356 26.11 -18.58 -6.97
CA SER A 356 25.60 -19.96 -6.88
C SER A 356 24.55 -20.16 -5.76
N ILE A 357 23.63 -19.22 -5.58
CA ILE A 357 22.57 -19.25 -4.58
C ILE A 357 21.30 -19.79 -5.24
N SER A 358 20.84 -20.95 -4.79
CA SER A 358 19.56 -21.52 -5.21
C SER A 358 18.38 -20.76 -4.58
N LEU A 359 17.93 -19.70 -5.24
CA LEU A 359 16.74 -18.94 -4.84
C LEU A 359 15.45 -19.69 -5.23
N LEU A 360 14.35 -19.46 -4.47
CA LEU A 360 13.01 -19.94 -4.80
C LEU A 360 12.51 -19.39 -6.15
N TYR A 361 12.89 -18.16 -6.47
CA TYR A 361 12.64 -17.48 -7.74
C TYR A 361 13.80 -16.55 -8.11
N THR A 362 14.00 -16.30 -9.40
CA THR A 362 15.12 -15.50 -9.88
C THR A 362 14.83 -14.01 -9.74
N VAL A 363 15.53 -13.35 -8.81
CA VAL A 363 15.44 -11.90 -8.58
C VAL A 363 16.82 -11.28 -8.39
N VAL A 364 16.95 -10.04 -8.84
CA VAL A 364 18.12 -9.19 -8.64
C VAL A 364 18.01 -8.47 -7.29
N SER A 365 19.14 -8.31 -6.60
CA SER A 365 19.22 -7.55 -5.35
C SER A 365 18.83 -6.09 -5.58
N ILE A 366 18.07 -5.53 -4.64
CA ILE A 366 17.70 -4.11 -4.69
C ILE A 366 18.92 -3.26 -4.34
N PRO A 367 19.25 -2.21 -5.12
CA PRO A 367 20.34 -1.29 -4.80
C PRO A 367 20.18 -0.64 -3.42
N GLU A 368 21.29 -0.43 -2.71
CA GLU A 368 21.27 0.10 -1.34
C GLU A 368 20.56 1.46 -1.22
N THR A 369 20.75 2.34 -2.21
CA THR A 369 20.13 3.67 -2.25
C THR A 369 18.60 3.62 -2.34
N MET A 370 18.04 2.52 -2.84
CA MET A 370 16.60 2.34 -2.97
C MET A 370 15.96 1.83 -1.68
N LEU A 371 16.73 1.28 -0.74
CA LEU A 371 16.20 0.64 0.47
C LEU A 371 15.42 1.60 1.38
N GLU A 372 15.74 2.88 1.29
CA GLU A 372 15.06 3.94 2.03
C GLU A 372 13.63 4.20 1.53
N TYR A 373 13.30 3.69 0.34
CA TYR A 373 12.00 3.79 -0.29
C TYR A 373 11.21 2.47 -0.28
N VAL A 374 11.81 1.39 0.26
CA VAL A 374 11.20 0.06 0.28
C VAL A 374 10.50 -0.19 1.61
N CYS A 375 9.24 -0.58 1.54
CA CYS A 375 8.46 -1.06 2.68
C CYS A 375 8.01 -2.50 2.45
N ASP A 376 7.99 -3.32 3.49
CA ASP A 376 7.40 -4.66 3.41
C ASP A 376 5.90 -4.59 3.72
N TYR A 377 5.08 -4.91 2.71
CA TYR A 377 3.62 -4.90 2.79
C TYR A 377 3.05 -6.04 3.67
N GLY A 378 3.85 -7.07 3.96
CA GLY A 378 3.44 -8.23 4.74
C GLY A 378 2.61 -9.25 3.95
N TYR A 379 1.91 -10.10 4.69
CA TYR A 379 1.08 -11.19 4.17
C TYR A 379 -0.39 -10.96 4.54
N LEU A 380 -1.30 -11.55 3.77
CA LEU A 380 -2.70 -11.64 4.16
C LEU A 380 -2.81 -12.52 5.40
N ASP A 381 -3.57 -12.06 6.39
CA ASP A 381 -3.95 -12.92 7.49
C ASP A 381 -4.86 -14.06 6.98
N PRO A 382 -4.86 -15.23 7.65
CA PRO A 382 -5.60 -16.39 7.18
C PRO A 382 -7.12 -16.15 7.05
N GLU A 383 -7.70 -15.25 7.85
CA GLU A 383 -9.13 -14.98 7.82
C GLU A 383 -9.50 -14.16 6.58
N THR A 384 -8.76 -13.09 6.32
CA THR A 384 -8.92 -12.25 5.13
C THR A 384 -8.63 -13.03 3.85
N GLU A 385 -7.60 -13.88 3.83
CA GLU A 385 -7.33 -14.77 2.71
C GLU A 385 -8.52 -15.72 2.44
N THR A 386 -9.11 -16.30 3.49
CA THR A 386 -10.31 -17.15 3.34
C THR A 386 -11.48 -16.37 2.76
N LYS A 387 -11.69 -15.11 3.17
CA LYS A 387 -12.73 -14.23 2.59
C LYS A 387 -12.50 -14.03 1.08
N TYR A 388 -11.26 -13.80 0.66
CA TYR A 388 -10.93 -13.69 -0.77
C TYR A 388 -11.15 -15.00 -1.53
N VAL A 389 -10.73 -16.15 -0.98
CA VAL A 389 -10.98 -17.46 -1.60
C VAL A 389 -12.48 -17.65 -1.86
N ARG A 390 -13.33 -17.41 -0.85
CA ARG A 390 -14.78 -17.49 -1.01
C ARG A 390 -15.30 -16.53 -2.08
N ALA A 391 -14.86 -15.27 -2.05
CA ALA A 391 -15.25 -14.29 -3.05
C ALA A 391 -14.91 -14.74 -4.48
N MET A 392 -13.73 -15.33 -4.69
CA MET A 392 -13.30 -15.85 -5.99
C MET A 392 -14.09 -17.08 -6.44
N LEU A 393 -14.47 -17.97 -5.51
CA LEU A 393 -15.29 -19.15 -5.80
C LEU A 393 -16.70 -18.80 -6.28
N HIS A 394 -17.20 -17.59 -6.03
CA HIS A 394 -18.47 -17.15 -6.61
C HIS A 394 -18.45 -17.05 -8.14
N SER A 395 -17.28 -17.02 -8.77
CA SER A 395 -17.14 -17.15 -10.23
C SER A 395 -17.42 -18.58 -10.75
N CYS A 396 -17.60 -19.54 -9.86
CA CYS A 396 -17.96 -20.93 -10.18
C CYS A 396 -19.47 -21.14 -9.95
N GLU A 397 -20.30 -20.88 -10.96
CA GLU A 397 -21.77 -20.82 -10.81
C GLU A 397 -22.39 -22.08 -10.19
N LYS A 398 -22.03 -23.28 -10.67
CA LYS A 398 -22.55 -24.55 -10.14
C LYS A 398 -22.08 -24.84 -8.72
N LEU A 399 -20.90 -24.34 -8.34
CA LEU A 399 -20.39 -24.47 -6.98
C LEU A 399 -21.15 -23.53 -6.05
N LYS A 400 -21.40 -22.29 -6.50
CA LYS A 400 -22.16 -21.27 -5.77
C LYS A 400 -23.58 -21.73 -5.42
N SER A 401 -24.22 -22.54 -6.26
CA SER A 401 -25.57 -23.07 -5.99
C SER A 401 -25.62 -24.16 -4.92
N ASP A 402 -24.50 -24.82 -4.61
CA ASP A 402 -24.43 -25.87 -3.59
C ASP A 402 -23.61 -25.38 -2.39
N SER A 403 -24.32 -24.90 -1.36
CA SER A 403 -23.70 -24.33 -0.15
C SER A 403 -22.75 -25.31 0.56
N SER A 404 -23.06 -26.61 0.54
CA SER A 404 -22.24 -27.65 1.19
C SER A 404 -20.92 -27.84 0.45
N TRP A 405 -20.98 -27.99 -0.89
CA TRP A 405 -19.78 -28.14 -1.71
C TRP A 405 -18.97 -26.85 -1.79
N PHE A 406 -19.62 -25.69 -1.77
CA PHE A 406 -18.95 -24.39 -1.74
C PHE A 406 -18.03 -24.26 -0.53
N GLU A 407 -18.56 -24.48 0.68
CA GLU A 407 -17.75 -24.36 1.90
C GLU A 407 -16.67 -25.45 1.99
N LYS A 408 -16.98 -26.69 1.60
CA LYS A 408 -15.96 -27.76 1.53
C LYS A 408 -14.82 -27.41 0.59
N THR A 409 -15.14 -26.85 -0.58
CA THR A 409 -14.12 -26.45 -1.57
C THR A 409 -13.25 -25.31 -1.04
N ALA A 410 -13.85 -24.30 -0.40
CA ALA A 410 -13.11 -23.22 0.23
C ALA A 410 -12.13 -23.73 1.31
N VAL A 411 -12.59 -24.67 2.15
CA VAL A 411 -11.75 -25.32 3.18
C VAL A 411 -10.63 -26.16 2.56
N LEU A 412 -10.92 -26.94 1.52
CA LEU A 412 -9.91 -27.75 0.84
C LEU A 412 -8.81 -26.90 0.17
N ILE A 413 -9.19 -25.78 -0.46
CA ILE A 413 -8.22 -24.83 -1.03
C ILE A 413 -7.33 -24.26 0.08
N LYS A 414 -7.92 -23.86 1.21
CA LYS A 414 -7.17 -23.35 2.36
C LYS A 414 -6.18 -24.39 2.89
N ILE A 415 -6.61 -25.63 3.11
CA ILE A 415 -5.74 -26.73 3.57
C ILE A 415 -4.61 -26.97 2.56
N SER A 416 -4.93 -26.98 1.27
CA SER A 416 -3.93 -27.18 0.21
C SER A 416 -2.88 -26.06 0.21
N GLN A 417 -3.31 -24.81 0.30
CA GLN A 417 -2.40 -23.66 0.39
C GLN A 417 -1.53 -23.73 1.65
N GLN A 418 -2.11 -24.07 2.81
CA GLN A 418 -1.36 -24.22 4.05
C GLN A 418 -0.29 -25.33 3.94
N PHE A 419 -0.63 -26.47 3.34
CA PHE A 419 0.30 -27.57 3.11
C PHE A 419 1.54 -27.12 2.31
N PHE A 420 1.35 -26.41 1.18
CA PHE A 420 2.47 -25.91 0.39
C PHE A 420 3.30 -24.86 1.12
N ARG A 421 2.67 -24.02 1.96
CA ARG A 421 3.39 -23.05 2.80
C ARG A 421 4.29 -23.72 3.83
N GLU A 422 3.83 -24.80 4.43
CA GLU A 422 4.58 -25.56 5.42
C GLU A 422 5.71 -26.38 4.79
N TYR A 423 5.47 -26.93 3.59
CA TYR A 423 6.43 -27.77 2.88
C TYR A 423 7.52 -26.97 2.15
N GLU A 424 7.14 -25.91 1.43
CA GLU A 424 8.07 -25.10 0.62
C GLU A 424 8.45 -23.78 1.30
N ASP A 425 7.57 -22.77 1.22
CA ASP A 425 7.73 -21.41 1.75
C ASP A 425 6.37 -20.71 1.80
N ALA A 426 6.21 -19.70 2.67
CA ALA A 426 4.99 -18.90 2.80
C ALA A 426 4.52 -18.27 1.47
N SER A 427 5.43 -18.01 0.54
CA SER A 427 5.17 -17.36 -0.76
C SER A 427 4.91 -18.36 -1.90
N SER A 428 4.95 -19.66 -1.64
CA SER A 428 4.76 -20.73 -2.64
C SER A 428 3.39 -20.70 -3.32
N VAL A 429 2.37 -20.23 -2.59
CA VAL A 429 0.99 -20.17 -3.04
C VAL A 429 0.42 -18.78 -2.94
N SER A 430 -0.48 -18.47 -3.86
CA SER A 430 -1.15 -17.17 -3.93
C SER A 430 -2.60 -17.32 -4.38
N LEU A 431 -3.35 -16.22 -4.31
CA LEU A 431 -4.70 -16.16 -4.87
C LEU A 431 -4.70 -16.29 -6.40
N ARG A 432 -3.54 -16.18 -7.07
CA ARG A 432 -3.41 -16.54 -8.50
C ARG A 432 -3.70 -18.03 -8.73
N ASP A 433 -3.38 -18.90 -7.77
CA ASP A 433 -3.66 -20.35 -7.83
C ASP A 433 -5.14 -20.65 -7.68
N VAL A 434 -5.83 -19.89 -6.83
CA VAL A 434 -7.30 -19.93 -6.71
C VAL A 434 -7.96 -19.49 -8.01
N ALA A 435 -7.45 -18.43 -8.66
CA ALA A 435 -7.95 -18.02 -9.98
C ALA A 435 -7.76 -19.11 -11.03
N ARG A 436 -6.62 -19.83 -11.02
CA ARG A 436 -6.38 -20.99 -11.90
C ARG A 436 -7.34 -22.13 -11.59
N PHE A 437 -7.57 -22.43 -10.32
CA PHE A 437 -8.56 -23.41 -9.88
C PHE A 437 -9.95 -23.08 -10.42
N CYS A 438 -10.44 -21.84 -10.26
CA CYS A 438 -11.77 -21.45 -10.75
C CYS A 438 -11.87 -21.61 -12.29
N ARG A 439 -10.82 -21.25 -13.03
CA ARG A 439 -10.78 -21.45 -14.49
C ARG A 439 -10.86 -22.93 -14.86
N LEU A 440 -10.06 -23.77 -14.20
CA LEU A 440 -10.06 -25.21 -14.43
C LEU A 440 -11.39 -25.84 -14.06
N TYR A 441 -11.95 -25.49 -12.90
CA TYR A 441 -13.26 -25.98 -12.44
C TYR A 441 -14.36 -25.70 -13.45
N ASN A 442 -14.49 -24.44 -13.90
CA ASN A 442 -15.47 -24.05 -14.91
C ASN A 442 -15.24 -24.75 -16.25
N TRP A 443 -13.96 -24.92 -16.65
CA TRP A 443 -13.61 -25.65 -17.86
C TRP A 443 -14.00 -27.14 -17.77
N PHE A 444 -13.70 -27.81 -16.65
CA PHE A 444 -14.06 -29.21 -16.42
C PHE A 444 -15.57 -29.41 -16.45
N LEU A 445 -16.33 -28.55 -15.76
CA LEU A 445 -17.80 -28.63 -15.77
C LEU A 445 -18.37 -28.45 -17.18
N LYS A 446 -17.88 -27.46 -17.93
CA LYS A 446 -18.28 -27.25 -19.33
C LYS A 446 -17.94 -28.47 -20.18
N SER A 447 -16.75 -29.04 -20.00
CA SER A 447 -16.32 -30.25 -20.71
C SER A 447 -17.19 -31.45 -20.37
N ILE A 448 -17.57 -31.65 -19.11
CA ILE A 448 -18.44 -32.76 -18.68
C ILE A 448 -19.82 -32.62 -19.32
N CYS A 449 -20.46 -31.44 -19.21
CA CYS A 449 -21.78 -31.22 -19.82
C CYS A 449 -21.75 -31.41 -21.34
N THR A 450 -20.69 -30.96 -22.01
CA THR A 450 -20.56 -31.15 -23.46
C THR A 450 -20.42 -32.63 -23.81
N ARG A 451 -19.67 -33.40 -23.01
CA ARG A 451 -19.46 -34.85 -23.22
C ARG A 451 -20.69 -35.68 -22.89
N GLU A 452 -21.45 -35.33 -21.84
CA GLU A 452 -22.73 -35.98 -21.51
C GLU A 452 -23.79 -35.76 -22.61
N LEU A 453 -23.75 -34.63 -23.32
CA LEU A 453 -24.60 -34.34 -24.47
C LEU A 453 -24.16 -35.08 -25.75
N THR A 454 -22.89 -35.49 -25.86
CA THR A 454 -22.36 -36.18 -27.07
C THR A 454 -22.23 -37.69 -26.92
N TYR A 455 -22.06 -38.20 -25.69
CA TYR A 455 -21.94 -39.62 -25.41
C TYR A 455 -22.82 -39.96 -24.21
N SER A 456 -23.95 -40.61 -24.48
CA SER A 456 -24.66 -41.35 -23.44
C SER A 456 -23.69 -42.41 -22.91
N ILE A 457 -23.33 -42.30 -21.63
CA ILE A 457 -22.55 -43.27 -20.84
C ILE A 457 -21.02 -43.04 -20.84
N VAL A 458 -20.55 -42.17 -19.94
CA VAL A 458 -19.33 -42.44 -19.15
C VAL A 458 -19.60 -42.00 -17.70
N PRO A 459 -19.51 -42.89 -16.69
CA PRO A 459 -19.78 -42.53 -15.30
C PRO A 459 -18.79 -41.49 -14.75
N LEU A 460 -19.32 -40.44 -14.12
CA LEU A 460 -18.61 -39.32 -13.46
C LEU A 460 -17.47 -39.73 -12.52
N TRP A 461 -17.47 -40.95 -11.98
CA TRP A 461 -16.46 -41.44 -11.03
C TRP A 461 -15.08 -41.70 -11.67
N LEU A 462 -15.02 -42.05 -12.96
CA LEU A 462 -13.74 -42.33 -13.66
C LEU A 462 -12.89 -41.07 -13.91
N LEU A 463 -13.51 -39.88 -13.97
CA LEU A 463 -12.82 -38.61 -14.16
C LEU A 463 -12.27 -38.02 -12.85
N PHE A 464 -12.89 -38.34 -11.71
CA PHE A 464 -12.39 -37.89 -10.40
C PHE A 464 -11.12 -38.63 -9.97
N HIS A 465 -10.97 -39.91 -10.33
CA HIS A 465 -9.76 -40.69 -10.02
C HIS A 465 -8.53 -40.21 -10.79
N SER A 466 -8.71 -39.74 -12.03
CA SER A 466 -7.60 -39.25 -12.87
C SER A 466 -7.15 -37.84 -12.50
N ALA A 467 -8.02 -37.01 -11.93
CA ALA A 467 -7.66 -35.67 -11.46
C ALA A 467 -6.92 -35.66 -10.11
N ILE A 468 -7.12 -36.68 -9.26
CA ILE A 468 -6.41 -36.83 -7.98
C ILE A 468 -5.03 -37.47 -8.16
N SER A 469 -4.80 -38.20 -9.26
CA SER A 469 -3.53 -38.88 -9.55
C SER A 469 -2.45 -37.98 -10.18
N PHE A 470 -2.67 -36.66 -10.22
CA PHE A 470 -1.75 -35.66 -10.77
C PHE A 470 -1.35 -34.56 -9.77
N VAL A 471 -1.53 -34.82 -8.47
CA VAL A 471 -0.93 -34.02 -7.39
C VAL A 471 0.35 -34.68 -6.91
#